data_AF-A0A238DRK7-F1
#
_entry.id   AF-A0A238DRK7-F1
#
_cell.length_a   1.000
_cell.length_b   1.000
_cell.length_c   1.000
_cell.angle_alpha   90.00
_cell.angle_beta   90.00
_cell.angle_gamma   90.00
#
_symmetry.space_group_name_H-M   'P 1'
#
loop_
_entity.id
_entity.type
_entity.pdbx_description
1 polymer ?
#
loop_
_entity_poly.entity_id
_entity_poly.type
_entity_poly.pdbx_seq_one_letter_code
_entity_poly.pdbx_strand_id
1 'polypeptide(L)' 'MYLAVVLDLFSRQVVGWSMQPRMDRELASSALLMAVWRRRPSGEVLVHSDKAAGSPATTGRTSRRNTTSNPA' A
#
# COMPACT_ATOMS: atom_id res chain seq x y z
N MET A 1 -20.17 -1.04 -0.67
CA MET A 1 -19.66 0.10 -1.45
C MET A 1 -18.30 0.47 -0.92
N TYR A 2 -17.35 0.71 -1.81
CA TYR A 2 -15.99 1.09 -1.50
C TYR A 2 -15.61 2.34 -2.29
N LEU A 3 -14.77 3.17 -1.69
CA LEU A 3 -14.29 4.44 -2.25
C LEU A 3 -12.76 4.41 -2.25
N ALA A 4 -12.15 4.67 -3.42
CA ALA A 4 -10.74 5.00 -3.51
C ALA A 4 -10.57 6.50 -3.73
N VAL A 5 -9.60 7.11 -3.06
CA VAL A 5 -9.29 8.54 -3.15
C VAL A 5 -7.79 8.69 -3.33
N VAL A 6 -7.38 9.56 -4.25
CA VAL A 6 -5.99 9.97 -4.45
C VAL A 6 -5.84 11.41 -4.00
N LEU A 7 -4.99 11.61 -3.00
CA LEU A 7 -4.67 12.90 -2.42
C LEU A 7 -3.32 13.39 -2.94
N ASP A 8 -3.26 14.66 -3.28
CA ASP A 8 -1.98 15.36 -3.44
C ASP A 8 -1.50 15.84 -2.06
N LEU A 9 -0.36 15.33 -1.60
CA LEU A 9 0.18 15.62 -0.27
C LEU A 9 0.65 17.08 -0.11
N PHE A 10 1.03 17.75 -1.20
CA PHE A 10 1.47 19.15 -1.12
C PHE A 10 0.28 20.10 -0.97
N SER A 11 -0.75 19.94 -1.81
CA SER A 11 -1.92 20.83 -1.83
C SER A 11 -3.06 20.36 -0.90
N ARG A 12 -2.98 19.13 -0.38
CA ARG A 12 -4.07 18.42 0.34
C ARG A 12 -5.36 18.29 -0.46
N GLN A 13 -5.30 18.43 -1.78
CA GLN A 13 -6.48 18.32 -2.65
C GLN A 13 -6.73 16.87 -3.05
N VAL A 14 -8.02 16.52 -3.16
CA VAL A 14 -8.45 15.30 -3.84
C VAL A 14 -8.29 15.50 -5.34
N VAL A 15 -7.35 14.76 -5.92
CA VAL A 15 -7.03 14.85 -7.36
C VAL A 15 -7.67 13.73 -8.17
N GLY A 16 -8.08 12.64 -7.53
CA GLY A 16 -8.83 11.55 -8.17
C GLY A 16 -9.63 10.74 -7.15
N TRP A 17 -10.72 10.12 -7.58
CA TRP A 17 -11.58 9.27 -6.76
C TRP A 17 -12.37 8.29 -7.62
N SER A 18 -12.83 7.18 -7.04
CA SER A 18 -13.70 6.21 -7.71
C SER A 18 -14.52 5.45 -6.66
N MET A 19 -15.74 5.05 -7.00
CA MET A 19 -16.63 4.30 -6.13
C MET A 19 -17.15 3.05 -6.83
N GLN A 20 -17.03 1.90 -6.17
CA GLN A 20 -17.51 0.63 -6.72
C GLN A 20 -18.10 -0.28 -5.63
N PRO A 21 -18.98 -1.24 -5.98
CA PRO A 21 -19.60 -2.13 -5.00
C PRO A 21 -18.60 -3.08 -4.35
N ARG A 22 -17.47 -3.37 -5.02
CA ARG A 22 -16.42 -4.32 -4.63
C ARG A 22 -15.07 -3.60 -4.46
N MET A 23 -14.24 -4.10 -3.54
CA MET A 23 -12.88 -3.62 -3.36
C MET A 23 -11.94 -4.41 -4.28
N ASP A 24 -11.75 -3.93 -5.50
CA ASP A 24 -10.88 -4.55 -6.50
C ASP A 24 -9.77 -3.59 -6.97
N ARG A 25 -8.94 -4.08 -7.89
CA ARG A 25 -7.86 -3.28 -8.50
C ARG A 25 -8.42 -2.10 -9.30
N GLU A 26 -9.56 -2.28 -9.96
CA GLU A 26 -10.15 -1.28 -10.86
C GLU A 26 -10.61 -0.04 -10.11
N LEU A 27 -11.11 -0.21 -8.89
CA LEU A 27 -11.42 0.89 -7.99
C LEU A 27 -10.22 1.83 -7.80
N ALA A 28 -9.04 1.29 -7.50
CA ALA A 28 -7.82 2.08 -7.30
C ALA A 28 -7.24 2.61 -8.62
N SER A 29 -7.20 1.78 -9.67
CA SER A 29 -6.72 2.17 -11.01
C SER A 29 -7.50 3.36 -11.56
N SER A 30 -8.84 3.34 -11.42
CA SER A 30 -9.72 4.41 -11.91
C SER A 30 -9.46 5.74 -11.20
N ALA A 31 -9.33 5.70 -9.86
CA ALA A 31 -9.02 6.89 -9.07
C ALA A 31 -7.63 7.47 -9.43
N LEU A 32 -6.64 6.61 -9.67
CA LEU A 32 -5.29 7.01 -10.06
C LEU A 32 -5.25 7.60 -11.47
N LEU A 33 -5.94 6.98 -12.44
CA LEU A 33 -6.05 7.52 -13.80
C LEU A 33 -6.63 8.93 -13.77
N MET A 34 -7.74 9.15 -13.05
CA MET A 34 -8.29 10.50 -12.89
C MET A 34 -7.27 11.49 -12.32
N ALA A 35 -6.49 11.10 -11.32
CA ALA A 35 -5.46 11.95 -10.73
C ALA A 35 -4.36 12.33 -11.74
N VAL A 36 -3.86 11.37 -12.52
CA VAL A 36 -2.84 11.60 -13.56
C VAL A 36 -3.36 12.53 -14.63
N TRP A 37 -4.57 12.28 -15.13
CA TRP A 37 -5.20 13.11 -16.17
C TRP A 37 -5.44 14.55 -15.70
N ARG A 38 -5.79 14.73 -14.43
CA ARG A 38 -6.07 16.05 -13.85
C ARG A 38 -4.79 16.84 -13.55
N ARG A 39 -3.73 16.19 -13.07
CA ARG A 39 -2.48 16.87 -12.68
C ARG A 39 -1.47 16.98 -13.81
N ARG A 40 -1.55 16.11 -14.83
CA ARG A 40 -0.61 16.03 -15.97
C ARG A 40 0.85 16.22 -15.52
N PRO A 41 1.34 15.37 -14.60
CA PRO A 41 2.68 15.53 -14.07
C PRO A 41 3.72 15.45 -15.21
N SER A 42 4.65 16.40 -15.23
CA SER A 42 5.70 16.48 -16.25
C SER A 42 7.00 15.77 -15.84
N GLY A 43 7.05 15.19 -14.64
CA GLY A 43 8.20 14.49 -14.07
C GLY A 43 7.79 13.23 -13.31
N GLU A 44 8.76 12.61 -12.64
CA GLU A 44 8.52 11.41 -11.84
C GLU A 44 7.55 11.69 -10.68
N VAL A 45 6.64 10.75 -10.43
CA VAL A 45 5.64 10.84 -9.35
C VAL A 45 5.78 9.62 -8.46
N LEU A 46 5.92 9.86 -7.15
CA LEU A 46 5.85 8.82 -6.14
C LEU A 46 4.39 8.61 -5.70
N VAL A 47 3.87 7.42 -5.93
CA VAL A 47 2.53 7.03 -5.46
C VAL A 47 2.69 6.06 -4.28
N HIS A 48 2.14 6.43 -3.13
CA HIS A 48 2.11 5.58 -1.95
C HIS A 48 0.73 4.97 -1.77
N SER A 49 0.65 3.64 -1.70
CA SER A 49 -0.57 2.91 -1.36
C SER A 49 -0.39 2.37 0.05
N ASP A 50 -1.16 2.89 1.00
CA ASP A 50 -1.15 2.36 2.36
C ASP A 50 -1.98 1.08 2.39
N LYS A 51 -1.27 -0.06 2.29
CA LYS A 51 -1.81 -1.34 2.73
C LYS A 51 -0.99 -1.77 3.93
N ALA A 52 -1.59 -1.69 5.11
CA ALA A 52 -1.18 -2.53 6.22
C ALA A 52 -1.42 -3.99 5.78
N ALA A 53 -0.38 -4.66 5.30
CA ALA A 53 -0.40 -6.10 5.16
C ALA A 53 -0.66 -6.65 6.55
N GLY A 54 -1.77 -7.37 6.72
CA GLY A 54 -2.01 -8.15 7.93
C GLY A 54 -0.91 -9.19 8.04
N SER A 55 0.21 -8.84 8.67
CA SER A 55 1.05 -9.84 9.30
C SER A 55 0.20 -10.42 10.42
N PRO A 56 -0.19 -11.71 10.41
CA PRO A 56 -0.10 -12.39 11.68
C PRO A 56 1.38 -12.22 12.04
N ALA A 57 1.65 -11.54 13.15
CA ALA A 57 2.94 -11.73 13.78
C ALA A 57 3.00 -13.23 14.12
N THR A 58 3.49 -14.04 13.17
CA THR A 58 3.96 -15.38 13.46
C THR A 58 5.18 -15.14 14.31
N THR A 59 4.94 -14.96 15.62
CA THR A 59 5.94 -15.11 16.66
C THR A 59 6.33 -16.57 16.66
N GLY A 60 7.13 -16.96 15.67
CA GLY A 60 7.95 -18.14 15.71
C GLY A 60 8.98 -17.92 16.80
N ARG A 61 8.67 -18.39 18.00
CA ARG A 61 9.59 -18.45 19.13
C ARG A 61 10.78 -19.33 18.71
N THR A 62 11.87 -18.71 18.28
CA THR A 62 13.15 -19.40 18.07
C THR A 62 13.65 -19.88 19.43
N SER A 63 13.32 -21.13 19.76
CA SER A 63 13.90 -21.81 20.90
C SER A 63 15.40 -21.98 20.64
N ARG A 64 16.21 -21.10 21.24
CA ARG A 64 17.63 -21.36 21.47
C ARG A 64 17.75 -22.73 22.12
N ARG A 65 18.45 -23.67 21.48
CA ARG A 65 19.04 -24.82 22.16
C ARG A 65 20.55 -24.66 22.03
N ASN A 66 21.16 -24.19 23.11
CA ASN A 66 22.59 -24.34 23.34
C ASN A 66 22.85 -25.81 23.66
N THR A 67 23.71 -26.46 22.90
CA THR A 67 24.49 -27.61 23.38
C THR A 67 25.93 -27.43 22.90
N THR A 68 26.76 -26.98 23.83
CA THR A 68 28.18 -27.35 24.00
C THR A 68 28.35 -28.88 23.80
N SER A 69 29.42 -29.47 23.26
CA SER A 69 30.86 -29.19 23.32
C SER A 69 31.63 -30.20 22.43
N ASN A 70 32.65 -29.72 21.70
CA ASN A 70 34.00 -30.29 21.39
C ASN A 70 34.22 -31.78 20.99
N PRO A 71 35.36 -32.16 20.35
CA PRO A 71 35.45 -33.23 19.37
C PRO A 71 36.18 -34.47 19.91
N ALA A 72 36.18 -35.54 19.12
CA ALA A 72 37.15 -36.63 19.18
C ALA A 72 37.55 -36.99 17.76
#